data_AF-A0A6I9PTT6-F1
#
_entry.id   AF-A0A6I9PTT6-F1
#
_cell.length_a   1.000
_cell.length_b   1.000
_cell.length_c   1.000
_cell.angle_alpha   90.00
_cell.angle_beta   90.00
_cell.angle_gamma   90.00
#
_symmetry.space_group_name_H-M   'P 1'
#
loop_
_entity.id
_entity.type
_entity.pdbx_description
1 polymer ?
#
loop_
_entity_poly.entity_id
_entity_poly.type
_entity_poly.pdbx_seq_one_letter_code
_entity_poly.pdbx_strand_id
1 'polypeptide(L)'
;YVTTIIEDAKIYATHAKKSTVDADDIKLAIQCRMDQSFTSPPPRDFLLEVARQKNLTPLPLIKPYTGPRLPPDRYCLTAPNYRLKTVQKKLTSSGRITVPRLSIGAVSSRP
;
A
#
# COMPACT_ATOMS: atom_id res chain seq x y z
N TYR A 1 -21.03 -1.45 -1.98
CA TYR A 1 -21.15 -1.76 -0.54
C TYR A 1 -22.31 -2.74 -0.29
N VAL A 2 -23.57 -2.37 -0.52
CA VAL A 2 -24.72 -3.27 -0.28
C VAL A 2 -24.72 -4.49 -1.21
N THR A 3 -24.45 -4.32 -2.49
CA THR A 3 -24.45 -5.41 -3.49
C THR A 3 -23.48 -6.54 -3.13
N THR A 4 -22.26 -6.20 -2.74
CA THR A 4 -21.25 -7.19 -2.35
C THR A 4 -21.64 -7.93 -1.06
N ILE A 5 -22.31 -7.26 -0.10
CA ILE A 5 -22.82 -7.94 1.11
C ILE A 5 -23.90 -8.96 0.75
N ILE A 6 -24.77 -8.64 -0.21
CA ILE A 6 -25.81 -9.56 -0.68
C ILE A 6 -25.19 -10.72 -1.47
N GLU A 7 -24.13 -10.47 -2.26
CA GLU A 7 -23.38 -11.52 -2.96
C GLU A 7 -22.72 -12.49 -1.96
N ASP A 8 -22.05 -11.98 -0.94
CA ASP A 8 -21.45 -12.80 0.12
C ASP A 8 -22.52 -13.60 0.89
N ALA A 9 -23.65 -12.96 1.24
CA ALA A 9 -24.77 -13.64 1.90
C ALA A 9 -25.36 -14.78 1.06
N LYS A 10 -25.45 -14.63 -0.27
CA LYS A 10 -25.86 -15.73 -1.17
C LYS A 10 -24.88 -16.89 -1.15
N ILE A 11 -23.58 -16.61 -1.08
CA ILE A 11 -22.55 -17.65 -0.97
C ILE A 11 -22.73 -18.42 0.34
N TYR A 12 -22.94 -17.72 1.47
CA TYR A 12 -23.17 -18.37 2.77
C TYR A 12 -24.46 -19.21 2.80
N ALA A 13 -25.56 -18.70 2.25
CA ALA A 13 -26.82 -19.46 2.13
C ALA A 13 -26.63 -20.74 1.30
N THR A 14 -25.90 -20.63 0.17
CA THR A 14 -25.58 -21.77 -0.71
C THR A 14 -24.73 -22.81 0.02
N HIS A 15 -23.74 -22.39 0.80
CA HIS A 15 -22.92 -23.26 1.64
C HIS A 15 -23.75 -24.02 2.68
N ALA A 16 -24.76 -23.38 3.26
CA ALA A 16 -25.70 -23.99 4.18
C ALA A 16 -26.80 -24.82 3.49
N LYS A 17 -26.75 -24.99 2.16
CA LYS A 17 -27.76 -25.67 1.34
C LYS A 17 -29.17 -25.07 1.45
N LYS A 18 -29.26 -23.77 1.77
CA LYS A 18 -30.51 -23.01 1.78
C LYS A 18 -30.80 -22.48 0.38
N SER A 19 -32.07 -22.48 -0.03
CA SER A 19 -32.51 -21.89 -1.31
C SER A 19 -32.75 -20.39 -1.23
N THR A 20 -32.95 -19.86 -0.03
CA THR A 20 -33.24 -18.46 0.25
C THR A 20 -32.23 -17.90 1.26
N VAL A 21 -31.83 -16.64 1.06
CA VAL A 21 -30.98 -15.91 2.01
C VAL A 21 -31.80 -15.53 3.23
N ASP A 22 -31.28 -15.79 4.43
CA ASP A 22 -31.88 -15.36 5.67
C ASP A 22 -31.13 -14.19 6.34
N ALA A 23 -31.66 -13.71 7.46
CA ALA A 23 -31.08 -12.60 8.19
C ALA A 23 -29.70 -12.95 8.79
N ASP A 24 -29.43 -14.22 9.07
CA ASP A 24 -28.16 -14.65 9.67
C ASP A 24 -27.05 -14.71 8.63
N ASP A 25 -27.37 -15.10 7.40
CA ASP A 25 -26.45 -15.03 6.25
C ASP A 25 -26.01 -13.57 6.00
N ILE A 26 -26.93 -12.60 6.11
CA ILE A 26 -26.61 -11.16 5.97
C ILE A 26 -25.78 -10.64 7.16
N LYS A 27 -26.11 -11.03 8.40
CA LYS A 27 -25.33 -10.63 9.58
C LYS A 27 -23.89 -11.14 9.48
N LEU A 28 -23.72 -12.40 9.07
CA LEU A 28 -22.41 -13.01 8.86
C LEU A 28 -21.61 -12.24 7.82
N ALA A 29 -22.22 -11.92 6.68
CA ALA A 29 -21.58 -11.13 5.63
C ALA A 29 -21.13 -9.74 6.11
N ILE A 30 -21.95 -9.07 6.93
CA ILE A 30 -21.57 -7.78 7.52
C ILE A 30 -20.38 -7.95 8.48
N GLN A 31 -20.41 -8.96 9.36
CA GLN A 31 -19.33 -9.21 10.33
C GLN A 31 -18.00 -9.52 9.64
N CYS A 32 -17.98 -10.45 8.69
CA CYS A 32 -16.76 -10.79 7.95
C CYS A 32 -16.18 -9.58 7.21
N ARG A 33 -17.04 -8.71 6.69
CA ARG A 33 -16.61 -7.50 6.01
C ARG A 33 -16.10 -6.43 6.98
N MET A 34 -16.72 -6.32 8.16
CA MET A 34 -16.23 -5.46 9.23
C MET A 34 -14.81 -5.85 9.63
N ASP A 35 -14.53 -7.15 9.82
CA ASP A 35 -13.20 -7.62 10.20
C ASP A 35 -12.11 -7.30 9.17
N GLN A 36 -12.46 -7.20 7.89
CA GLN A 36 -11.52 -6.88 6.81
C GLN A 36 -11.37 -5.38 6.51
N SER A 37 -12.49 -4.65 6.52
CA SER A 37 -12.53 -3.27 6.03
C SER A 37 -12.52 -2.22 7.15
N PHE A 38 -12.90 -2.61 8.36
CA PHE A 38 -12.95 -1.74 9.52
C PHE A 38 -11.99 -2.25 10.57
N THR A 39 -10.89 -1.52 10.75
CA THR A 39 -10.02 -1.76 11.89
C THR A 39 -10.67 -1.14 13.13
N SER A 40 -10.93 -1.96 14.14
CA SER A 40 -10.94 -1.43 15.50
C SER A 40 -9.49 -1.01 15.83
N PRO A 41 -9.28 0.09 16.58
CA PRO A 41 -7.94 0.42 17.02
C PRO A 41 -7.37 -0.78 17.80
N PRO A 42 -6.12 -1.21 17.54
CA PRO A 42 -5.54 -2.35 18.22
C PRO A 42 -5.67 -2.21 19.74
N PRO A 43 -5.94 -3.30 20.48
CA PRO A 43 -6.03 -3.25 21.93
C PRO A 43 -4.78 -2.61 22.54
N ARG A 44 -4.97 -1.79 23.58
CA ARG A 44 -3.88 -1.07 24.25
C ARG A 44 -2.76 -2.01 24.69
N ASP A 45 -3.12 -3.18 25.22
CA ASP A 45 -2.16 -4.16 25.72
C ASP A 45 -1.28 -4.75 24.61
N PHE A 46 -1.83 -4.91 23.40
CA PHE A 46 -1.04 -5.31 22.23
C PHE A 46 0.00 -4.25 21.87
N LEU A 47 -0.40 -2.97 21.84
CA LEU A 47 0.53 -1.87 21.57
C LEU A 47 1.59 -1.72 22.66
N LEU A 48 1.23 -1.94 23.92
CA LEU A 48 2.17 -1.92 25.05
C LEU A 48 3.22 -3.03 24.92
N GLU A 49 2.82 -4.24 24.52
CA GLU A 49 3.77 -5.33 24.34
C GLU A 49 4.74 -5.05 23.17
N VAL A 50 4.23 -4.53 22.05
CA VAL A 50 5.08 -4.10 20.92
C VAL A 50 6.04 -2.99 21.35
N ALA A 51 5.56 -2.00 22.10
CA ALA A 51 6.39 -0.92 22.61
C ALA A 51 7.47 -1.45 23.56
N ARG A 52 7.12 -2.37 24.47
CA ARG A 52 8.08 -3.04 25.36
C ARG A 52 9.17 -3.73 24.56
N GLN A 53 8.82 -4.49 23.52
CA GLN A 53 9.80 -5.19 22.68
C GLN A 53 10.72 -4.22 21.92
N LYS A 54 10.18 -3.14 21.35
CA LYS A 54 10.96 -2.17 20.56
C LYS A 54 11.87 -1.30 21.44
N ASN A 55 11.37 -0.89 22.59
CA ASN A 55 12.08 0.00 23.52
C ASN A 55 13.20 -0.71 24.31
N LEU A 56 13.34 -2.04 24.20
CA LEU A 56 14.50 -2.77 24.73
C LEU A 56 15.80 -2.37 24.04
N THR A 57 15.73 -1.88 22.80
CA THR A 57 16.91 -1.45 22.06
C THR A 57 17.33 -0.06 22.53
N PRO A 58 18.51 0.11 23.16
CA PRO A 58 18.94 1.41 23.64
C PRO A 58 19.16 2.37 22.47
N LEU A 59 18.99 3.67 22.73
CA LEU A 59 19.20 4.70 21.74
C LEU A 59 20.68 4.75 21.30
N PRO A 60 20.97 5.01 20.01
CA PRO A 60 22.34 5.24 19.56
C PRO A 60 22.99 6.43 20.30
N LEU A 61 24.30 6.35 20.56
CA LEU A 61 25.03 7.43 21.21
C LEU A 61 24.90 8.74 20.42
N ILE A 62 24.58 9.82 21.13
CA ILE A 62 24.52 11.17 20.58
C ILE A 62 25.97 11.64 20.34
N LYS A 63 26.35 11.83 19.08
CA LYS A 63 27.62 12.49 18.72
C LYS A 63 27.39 14.01 18.68
N PRO A 64 28.31 14.84 19.18
CA PRO A 64 28.22 16.29 19.06
C PRO A 64 28.46 16.68 17.59
N TYR A 65 27.40 16.70 16.80
CA TYR A 65 27.40 17.16 15.42
C TYR A 65 26.19 18.06 15.20
N THR A 66 26.43 19.24 14.64
CA THR A 66 25.39 20.20 14.27
C THR A 66 24.81 19.83 12.91
N GLY A 67 23.66 19.14 12.89
CA GLY A 67 22.89 18.91 11.67
C GLY A 67 22.06 17.62 11.66
N PRO A 68 21.09 17.49 10.74
CA PRO A 68 20.29 16.28 10.59
C PRO A 68 21.15 15.12 10.09
N ARG A 69 21.04 13.97 10.76
CA ARG A 69 21.73 12.74 10.35
C ARG A 69 20.95 12.06 9.24
N LEU A 70 21.43 12.20 8.01
CA LEU A 70 20.92 11.40 6.89
C LEU A 70 21.38 9.94 7.03
N PRO A 71 20.58 8.97 6.57
CA PRO A 71 21.06 7.62 6.32
C PRO A 71 22.29 7.63 5.39
N PRO A 72 23.11 6.56 5.37
CA PRO A 72 24.14 6.39 4.35
C PRO A 72 23.58 6.65 2.95
N ASP A 73 24.38 7.22 2.05
CA ASP A 73 23.94 7.68 0.71
C ASP A 73 23.19 6.60 -0.10
N ARG A 74 23.57 5.32 0.07
CA ARG A 74 22.88 4.17 -0.53
C ARG A 74 21.41 3.99 -0.10
N TYR A 75 21.03 4.57 1.03
CA TYR A 75 19.66 4.59 1.55
C TYR A 75 18.99 5.97 1.38
N CYS A 76 19.67 6.93 0.72
CA CYS A 76 19.11 8.23 0.38
C CYS A 76 18.51 8.19 -1.03
N LEU A 77 17.32 8.77 -1.19
CA LEU A 77 16.63 8.90 -2.48
C LEU A 77 17.08 10.17 -3.24
N THR A 78 18.37 10.47 -3.21
CA THR A 78 18.99 11.67 -3.80
C THR A 78 19.44 11.45 -5.25
N ALA A 79 19.66 10.20 -5.66
CA ALA A 79 20.09 9.85 -7.01
C ALA A 79 18.92 9.84 -8.01
N PRO A 80 19.11 10.31 -9.26
CA PRO A 80 18.10 10.21 -10.31
C PRO A 80 17.78 8.74 -10.64
N ASN A 81 16.60 8.27 -10.25
CA ASN A 81 16.13 6.90 -10.51
C ASN A 81 15.42 6.74 -11.87
N TYR A 82 15.47 7.76 -12.72
CA TYR A 82 14.86 7.73 -14.05
C TYR A 82 15.72 8.48 -15.06
N ARG A 83 15.74 7.99 -16.30
CA ARG A 83 16.32 8.70 -17.45
C ARG A 83 15.23 8.86 -18.50
N LEU A 84 14.96 10.09 -18.91
CA LEU A 84 14.05 10.36 -20.01
C LEU A 84 14.70 9.87 -21.31
N LYS A 85 14.08 8.89 -21.97
CA LYS A 85 14.45 8.55 -23.35
C LYS A 85 13.91 9.66 -24.25
N THR A 86 14.81 10.45 -24.83
CA THR A 86 14.43 11.40 -25.89
C THR A 86 13.99 10.59 -27.11
N VAL A 87 12.69 10.59 -27.41
CA VAL A 87 12.20 10.07 -28.69
C VAL A 87 12.62 11.09 -29.73
N GLN A 88 13.57 10.74 -30.60
CA GLN A 88 13.95 11.59 -31.72
C GLN A 88 12.72 11.78 -32.61
N LYS A 89 12.15 12.99 -32.56
CA LYS A 89 11.06 13.39 -33.44
C LYS A 89 11.65 13.54 -34.84
N LYS A 90 11.51 12.53 -35.69
CA LYS A 90 11.66 12.74 -37.13
C LYS A 90 10.63 13.80 -37.52
N LEU A 91 11.12 14.95 -37.96
CA LEU A 91 10.29 16.08 -38.36
C LEU A 91 9.52 15.67 -39.62
N THR A 92 8.27 15.23 -39.48
CA THR A 92 7.31 15.23 -40.57
C THR A 92 6.24 16.27 -40.25
N SER A 93 6.03 17.17 -41.21
CA SER A 93 5.14 18.30 -41.10
C SER A 93 3.69 17.87 -40.86
N SER A 94 2.98 18.68 -40.08
CA SER A 94 1.50 18.74 -39.88
C SER A 94 1.01 18.32 -38.49
N GLY A 95 0.91 19.31 -37.61
CA GLY A 95 -0.37 19.64 -36.95
C GLY A 95 -1.02 18.65 -35.98
N ARG A 96 -0.27 17.82 -35.22
CA ARG A 96 -0.84 17.09 -34.07
C ARG A 96 0.00 17.26 -32.81
N ILE A 97 -0.61 17.82 -31.78
CA ILE A 97 -0.09 17.84 -30.40
C ILE A 97 -0.17 16.39 -29.90
N THR A 98 0.93 15.65 -29.99
CA THR A 98 1.05 14.34 -29.36
C THR A 98 1.60 14.55 -27.96
N VAL A 99 0.80 14.18 -26.94
CA VAL A 99 1.26 14.10 -25.56
C VAL A 99 2.45 13.13 -25.49
N PRO A 100 3.64 13.55 -25.01
CA PRO A 100 4.79 12.68 -24.94
C PRO A 100 4.51 11.56 -23.93
N ARG A 101 4.41 10.32 -24.43
CA ARG A 101 4.32 9.12 -23.57
C ARG A 101 5.62 8.97 -22.80
N LEU A 102 5.57 9.17 -21.49
CA LEU A 102 6.69 8.92 -20.59
C LEU A 102 7.02 7.41 -20.63
N SER A 103 8.17 7.06 -21.19
CA SER A 103 8.71 5.70 -21.13
C SER A 103 9.82 5.67 -20.08
N ILE A 104 9.59 4.94 -18.99
CA ILE A 104 10.54 4.81 -17.89
C ILE A 104 11.49 3.66 -18.26
N GLY A 105 12.79 3.94 -18.36
CA GLY A 105 13.81 2.91 -18.46
C GLY A 105 14.16 2.34 -17.08
N ALA A 106 14.39 1.03 -16.98
CA ALA A 106 14.89 0.42 -15.75
C ALA A 106 16.34 0.89 -15.48
N VAL A 107 16.59 1.39 -14.27
CA VAL A 107 17.94 1.67 -13.79
C VAL A 107 18.39 0.52 -12.89
N SER A 108 19.49 -0.14 -13.25
CA SER A 108 20.17 -1.08 -12.35
C SER A 108 20.98 -0.25 -11.37
N SER A 109 20.71 -0.44 -10.08
CA SER A 109 21.62 -0.03 -9.01
C SER A 109 22.91 -0.82 -9.17
N ARG A 110 24.01 -0.17 -9.52
CA ARG A 110 25.35 -0.77 -9.34
C ARG A 110 25.69 -0.76 -7.84
N PRO A 111 26.44 -1.78 -7.37
CA PRO A 111 26.62 -2.09 -5.94
C PRO A 111 27.33 -1.00 -5.13
#